data_AF-A0A9N9N641-F1
#
_entry.id   AF-A0A9N9N641-F1
#
_cell.length_a   1.000
_cell.length_b   1.000
_cell.length_c   1.000
_cell.angle_alpha   90.00
_cell.angle_beta   90.00
_cell.angle_gamma   90.00
#
_symmetry.space_group_name_H-M   'P 1'
#
loop_
_entity.id
_entity.type
_entity.pdbx_description
1 polymer ?
#
loop_
_entity_poly.entity_id
_entity_poly.type
_entity_poly.pdbx_seq_one_letter_code
_entity_poly.pdbx_strand_id
1 'polypeptide(L)'
;SQDMAGIDSSNFLICIGRNCPNLVLLNISSYDFTTNAFTVLLQGCKSLQTLMITDSDSVDVLALIEENCVGTLRSLVISECRNVTNEAITRFQQETGIEVEADIEGDADIDIENE
;
A
#
# COMPACT_ATOMS: atom_id res chain seq x y z
N SER A 1 -14.40 16.58 -0.20
CA SER A 1 -13.57 17.55 -0.93
C SER A 1 -12.15 17.59 -0.36
N GLN A 2 -11.34 16.57 -0.66
CA GLN A 2 -9.89 16.65 -0.83
C GLN A 2 -9.51 15.43 -1.67
N ASP A 3 -9.95 15.46 -2.93
CA ASP A 3 -9.53 14.50 -3.94
C ASP A 3 -8.10 14.91 -4.33
N MET A 4 -7.10 14.21 -3.77
CA MET A 4 -5.67 14.44 -4.05
C MET A 4 -5.17 13.53 -5.19
N ALA A 5 -6.07 12.81 -5.86
CA ALA A 5 -5.76 12.00 -7.03
C ALA A 5 -4.98 12.84 -8.07
N GLY A 6 -3.85 12.32 -8.54
CA GLY A 6 -2.97 13.00 -9.49
C GLY A 6 -1.78 13.77 -8.88
N ILE A 7 -1.60 13.79 -7.55
CA ILE A 7 -0.37 14.32 -6.94
C ILE A 7 0.70 13.23 -6.89
N ASP A 8 1.74 13.37 -7.72
CA ASP A 8 2.92 12.51 -7.69
C ASP A 8 3.77 12.75 -6.42
N SER A 9 3.67 11.83 -5.47
CA SER A 9 4.40 11.82 -4.21
C SER A 9 5.72 11.04 -4.27
N SER A 10 6.19 10.65 -5.45
CA SER A 10 7.42 9.86 -5.60
C SER A 10 8.62 10.50 -4.90
N ASN A 11 8.82 11.81 -5.06
CA ASN A 11 9.92 12.52 -4.41
C ASN A 11 9.81 12.51 -2.89
N PHE A 12 8.59 12.61 -2.36
CA PHE A 12 8.33 12.56 -0.93
C PHE A 12 8.69 11.19 -0.34
N LEU A 13 8.24 10.11 -0.97
CA LEU A 13 8.59 8.75 -0.53
C LEU A 13 10.09 8.47 -0.60
N ILE A 14 10.77 8.93 -1.66
CA ILE A 14 12.23 8.84 -1.79
C ILE A 14 12.93 9.58 -0.64
N CYS A 15 12.45 10.78 -0.30
CA CYS A 15 13.00 11.56 0.81
C CYS A 15 12.83 10.84 2.15
N ILE A 16 11.66 10.24 2.41
CA ILE A 16 11.43 9.46 3.63
C ILE A 16 12.37 8.26 3.67
N GLY A 17 12.42 7.43 2.62
CA GLY A 17 13.29 6.25 2.58
C GLY A 17 14.76 6.58 2.83
N ARG A 18 15.24 7.71 2.33
CA ARG A 18 16.65 8.12 2.50
C ARG A 18 16.97 8.71 3.87
N ASN A 19 16.02 9.31 4.56
CA ASN A 19 16.31 10.14 5.75
C ASN A 19 15.63 9.64 7.04
N CYS A 20 14.68 8.71 6.95
CA CYS A 20 13.86 8.25 8.08
C CYS A 20 14.03 6.74 8.36
N PRO A 21 15.24 6.25 8.71
CA PRO A 21 15.47 4.81 8.91
C PRO A 21 14.73 4.23 10.12
N ASN A 22 14.42 5.07 11.12
CA ASN A 22 13.73 4.70 12.36
C ASN A 22 12.20 4.91 12.28
N LEU A 23 11.65 5.18 11.09
CA LEU A 23 10.21 5.35 10.93
C LEU A 23 9.51 4.03 11.28
N VAL A 24 8.53 4.07 12.18
CA VAL A 24 7.81 2.88 12.67
C VAL A 24 6.43 2.75 12.03
N LEU A 25 5.77 3.87 11.80
CA LEU A 25 4.44 3.92 11.19
C LEU A 25 4.45 4.93 10.05
N LEU A 26 3.89 4.53 8.91
CA LEU A 26 3.64 5.42 7.79
C LEU A 26 2.21 5.24 7.30
N ASN A 27 1.55 6.35 7.02
CA ASN A 27 0.26 6.38 6.35
C ASN A 27 0.39 7.16 5.04
N ILE A 28 -0.07 6.55 3.95
CA ILE A 28 -0.10 7.10 2.59
C ILE A 28 -1.55 7.05 2.13
N SER A 29 -2.20 8.20 1.92
CA SER A 29 -3.60 8.27 1.48
C SER A 29 -3.72 9.17 0.24
N SER A 30 -4.41 8.68 -0.79
CA SER A 30 -4.74 9.42 -2.03
C SER A 30 -3.51 10.03 -2.73
N TYR A 31 -2.46 9.22 -2.92
CA TYR A 31 -1.24 9.62 -3.62
C TYR A 31 -0.91 8.69 -4.76
N ASP A 32 -0.50 9.27 -5.89
CA ASP A 32 0.18 8.53 -6.94
C ASP A 32 1.68 8.48 -6.62
N PHE A 33 2.29 7.31 -6.79
CA PHE A 33 3.74 7.17 -6.68
C PHE A 33 4.26 6.08 -7.60
N THR A 34 5.53 6.20 -7.97
CA THR A 34 6.22 5.22 -8.81
C THR A 34 6.70 4.02 -8.01
N THR A 35 6.82 2.88 -8.69
CA THR A 35 7.42 1.65 -8.16
C THR A 35 8.77 1.91 -7.49
N ASN A 36 9.65 2.66 -8.17
CA ASN A 36 10.98 2.98 -7.66
C ASN A 36 10.92 3.79 -6.35
N ALA A 37 10.00 4.75 -6.24
CA ALA A 37 9.87 5.56 -5.03
C ALA A 37 9.44 4.71 -3.83
N PHE A 38 8.50 3.79 -4.03
CA PHE A 38 8.06 2.86 -3.01
C PHE A 38 9.13 1.83 -2.62
N THR A 39 9.90 1.32 -3.58
CA THR A 39 11.06 0.46 -3.30
C THR A 39 12.10 1.17 -2.43
N VAL A 40 12.44 2.42 -2.73
CA VAL A 40 13.39 3.21 -1.93
C VAL A 40 12.89 3.41 -0.50
N LEU A 41 11.58 3.65 -0.34
CA LEU A 41 10.94 3.75 0.98
C LEU A 41 11.09 2.45 1.77
N LEU A 42 10.70 1.31 1.20
CA LEU A 42 10.75 -0.01 1.87
C LEU A 42 12.18 -0.41 2.27
N GLN A 43 13.15 -0.16 1.41
CA GLN A 43 14.56 -0.48 1.69
C GLN A 43 15.20 0.45 2.73
N GLY A 44 14.73 1.69 2.78
CA GLY A 44 15.25 2.73 3.65
C GLY A 44 14.71 2.70 5.08
N CYS A 45 13.39 2.51 5.22
CA CYS A 45 12.68 2.51 6.50
C CYS A 45 12.72 1.13 7.17
N LYS A 46 13.91 0.72 7.64
CA LYS A 46 14.15 -0.61 8.20
C LYS A 46 13.40 -0.92 9.50
N SER A 47 12.98 0.11 10.23
CA SER A 47 12.18 -0.03 11.46
C SER A 47 10.68 0.06 11.23
N LEU A 48 10.21 0.11 9.98
CA LEU A 48 8.79 0.22 9.67
C LEU A 48 8.07 -1.04 10.14
N GLN A 49 7.00 -0.86 10.91
CA GLN A 49 6.20 -1.94 11.50
C GLN A 49 4.75 -1.88 11.01
N THR A 50 4.24 -0.67 10.77
CA THR A 50 2.88 -0.45 10.27
C THR A 50 2.92 0.43 9.02
N LEU A 51 2.30 -0.05 7.95
CA LEU A 51 2.10 0.71 6.73
C LEU A 51 0.60 0.78 6.45
N MET A 52 0.08 1.98 6.26
CA MET A 52 -1.32 2.21 5.88
C MET A 52 -1.34 2.83 4.48
N ILE A 53 -2.15 2.26 3.60
CA ILE A 53 -2.32 2.71 2.22
C ILE A 53 -3.82 2.85 1.96
N THR A 54 -4.24 4.05 1.55
CA THR A 54 -5.64 4.34 1.24
C THR A 54 -5.73 4.96 -0.16
N ASP A 55 -6.66 4.50 -0.99
CA ASP A 55 -6.98 5.12 -2.28
C ASP A 55 -5.73 5.31 -3.16
N SER A 56 -5.01 4.21 -3.40
CA SER A 56 -3.74 4.20 -4.14
C SER A 56 -3.69 3.04 -5.13
N ASP A 57 -4.06 3.32 -6.38
CA ASP A 57 -4.09 2.34 -7.46
C ASP A 57 -2.84 2.38 -8.37
N SER A 58 -1.86 3.23 -8.08
CA SER A 58 -0.75 3.52 -9.02
C SER A 58 0.24 2.37 -9.21
N VAL A 59 0.38 1.47 -8.22
CA VAL A 59 1.31 0.34 -8.25
C VAL A 59 0.75 -0.88 -7.52
N ASP A 60 1.28 -2.06 -7.85
CA ASP A 60 1.01 -3.29 -7.10
C ASP A 60 1.79 -3.27 -5.77
N VAL A 61 1.16 -2.73 -4.73
CA VAL A 61 1.78 -2.55 -3.41
C VAL A 61 2.14 -3.87 -2.75
N LEU A 62 1.35 -4.93 -2.96
CA LEU A 62 1.58 -6.23 -2.32
C LEU A 62 2.83 -6.89 -2.89
N ALA A 63 2.93 -6.98 -4.22
CA ALA A 63 4.11 -7.56 -4.88
C ALA A 63 5.40 -6.80 -4.50
N LEU A 64 5.33 -5.47 -4.42
CA LEU A 64 6.50 -4.66 -4.05
C LEU A 64 6.94 -4.88 -2.61
N ILE A 65 5.99 -5.07 -1.69
CA ILE A 65 6.30 -5.41 -0.30
C ILE A 65 6.92 -6.81 -0.24
N GLU A 66 6.39 -7.81 -0.95
CA GLU A 66 6.96 -9.16 -1.02
C GLU A 66 8.42 -9.14 -1.52
N GLU A 67 8.70 -8.38 -2.57
CA GLU A 67 10.02 -8.34 -3.21
C GLU A 67 11.05 -7.49 -2.45
N ASN A 68 10.61 -6.41 -1.78
CA ASN A 68 11.52 -5.37 -1.28
C ASN A 68 11.45 -5.14 0.23
N CYS A 69 10.51 -5.74 0.95
CA CYS A 69 10.43 -5.59 2.40
C CYS A 69 11.50 -6.44 3.07
N VAL A 70 12.65 -5.83 3.34
CA VAL A 70 13.75 -6.42 4.13
C VAL A 70 13.56 -6.15 5.63
N GLY A 71 12.38 -5.67 6.03
CA GLY A 71 12.16 -4.91 7.26
C GLY A 71 11.37 -5.64 8.34
N THR A 72 10.94 -4.85 9.32
CA THR A 72 10.17 -5.29 10.49
C THR A 72 8.66 -5.15 10.30
N LEU A 73 8.17 -5.07 9.06
CA LEU A 73 6.77 -4.81 8.79
C LEU A 73 5.92 -5.96 9.35
N ARG A 74 4.88 -5.61 10.12
CA ARG A 74 3.99 -6.59 10.79
C ARG A 74 2.54 -6.37 10.46
N SER A 75 2.17 -5.13 10.17
CA SER A 75 0.79 -4.74 9.91
C SER A 75 0.73 -3.88 8.65
N LEU A 76 -0.19 -4.25 7.77
CA LEU A 76 -0.51 -3.54 6.55
C LEU A 76 -2.01 -3.25 6.54
N VAL A 77 -2.37 -1.97 6.44
CA VAL A 77 -3.78 -1.56 6.30
C VAL A 77 -3.98 -1.07 4.88
N ILE A 78 -4.94 -1.64 4.17
CA ILE A 78 -5.28 -1.27 2.80
C ILE A 78 -6.75 -0.89 2.74
N SER A 79 -7.06 0.30 2.24
CA SER A 79 -8.45 0.74 2.05
C SER A 79 -8.62 1.38 0.68
N GLU A 80 -9.77 1.19 0.03
CA GLU A 80 -10.09 1.86 -1.24
C GLU A 80 -9.06 1.63 -2.36
N CYS A 81 -8.28 0.54 -2.31
CA CYS A 81 -7.31 0.18 -3.34
C CYS A 81 -7.92 -0.86 -4.27
N ARG A 82 -8.41 -0.44 -5.43
CA ARG A 82 -9.17 -1.27 -6.38
C ARG A 82 -8.32 -2.32 -7.08
N ASN A 83 -7.01 -2.12 -7.12
CA ASN A 83 -6.07 -3.09 -7.70
C ASN A 83 -5.71 -4.23 -6.74
N VAL A 84 -6.19 -4.21 -5.49
CA VAL A 84 -5.91 -5.24 -4.49
C VAL A 84 -7.12 -6.16 -4.34
N THR A 85 -6.93 -7.46 -4.59
CA THR A 85 -8.00 -8.47 -4.43
C THR A 85 -7.87 -9.24 -3.12
N ASN A 86 -8.99 -9.77 -2.62
CA ASN A 86 -9.00 -10.65 -1.44
C ASN A 86 -8.10 -11.90 -1.62
N GLU A 87 -8.02 -12.43 -2.84
CA GLU A 87 -7.13 -13.54 -3.17
C GLU A 87 -5.66 -13.14 -3.03
N ALA A 88 -5.28 -11.97 -3.57
CA ALA A 88 -3.93 -11.44 -3.46
C ALA A 88 -3.55 -11.19 -1.99
N ILE A 89 -4.45 -10.65 -1.17
CA ILE A 89 -4.22 -10.47 0.27
C ILE A 89 -4.02 -11.81 0.98
N THR A 90 -4.89 -12.79 0.71
CA THR A 90 -4.78 -14.12 1.34
C THR A 90 -3.44 -14.78 1.02
N ARG A 91 -3.03 -14.69 -0.25
CA ARG A 91 -1.74 -15.20 -0.70
C ARG A 91 -0.57 -14.46 -0.03
N PHE A 92 -0.61 -13.13 -0.02
CA PHE A 92 0.40 -12.29 0.60
C PHE A 92 0.57 -12.61 2.09
N GLN A 93 -0.53 -12.78 2.83
CA GLN A 93 -0.50 -13.17 4.24
C GLN A 93 0.14 -14.55 4.45
N GLN A 94 -0.13 -15.51 3.56
CA GLN A 94 0.45 -16.85 3.63
C GLN A 94 1.96 -16.86 3.34
N GLU A 95 2.42 -16.04 2.39
CA GLU A 95 3.82 -15.98 1.98
C GLU A 95 4.68 -15.16 2.95
N THR A 96 4.13 -14.07 3.52
CA THR A 96 4.90 -13.11 4.33
C THR A 96 4.66 -13.22 5.84
N GLY A 97 3.49 -13.72 6.27
CA GLY A 97 3.06 -13.70 7.66
C GLY A 97 2.73 -12.30 8.22
N ILE A 98 2.63 -11.29 7.36
CA ILE A 98 2.22 -9.92 7.73
C ILE A 98 0.70 -9.91 7.94
N GLU A 99 0.24 -9.28 9.01
CA GLU A 99 -1.17 -9.05 9.27
C GLU A 99 -1.69 -7.98 8.31
N VAL A 100 -2.77 -8.30 7.58
CA VAL A 100 -3.38 -7.36 6.62
C VAL A 100 -4.82 -7.09 7.05
N GLU A 101 -5.12 -5.82 7.30
CA GLU A 101 -6.49 -5.32 7.46
C GLU A 101 -6.89 -4.63 6.16
N ALA A 102 -7.91 -5.15 5.47
CA ALA A 102 -8.35 -4.61 4.20
C ALA A 102 -9.82 -4.19 4.26
N ASP A 103 -10.10 -2.94 3.87
CA ASP A 103 -11.45 -2.44 3.59
C ASP A 103 -11.51 -2.17 2.08
N ILE A 104 -11.72 -3.25 1.33
CA ILE A 104 -11.89 -3.21 -0.11
C ILE A 104 -13.39 -3.06 -0.31
N GLU A 105 -13.84 -1.94 -0.89
CA GLU A 105 -15.25 -1.81 -1.29
C GLU A 105 -15.62 -3.06 -2.08
N GLY A 106 -16.53 -3.84 -1.50
CA GLY A 106 -17.02 -5.08 -2.08
C GLY A 106 -17.55 -4.80 -3.46
N ASP A 107 -17.33 -5.75 -4.38
CA ASP A 107 -17.95 -5.81 -5.70
C ASP A 107 -19.28 -5.07 -5.65
N ALA A 108 -19.37 -3.92 -6.35
CA ALA A 108 -20.64 -3.27 -6.52
C ALA A 108 -21.56 -4.35 -7.09
N ASP A 109 -22.52 -4.81 -6.29
CA ASP A 109 -23.63 -5.63 -6.76
C ASP A 109 -24.22 -4.85 -7.93
N ILE A 110 -23.84 -5.23 -9.15
CA ILE A 110 -24.55 -4.79 -10.34
C ILE A 110 -25.86 -5.56 -10.24
N ASP A 111 -26.83 -4.95 -9.56
CA ASP A 111 -28.22 -5.25 -9.75
C ASP A 111 -28.50 -5.03 -11.24
N ILE A 112 -28.35 -6.09 -12.03
CA ILE A 112 -28.94 -6.19 -13.34
C ILE A 112 -30.45 -6.29 -13.08
N GLU A 113 -31.09 -5.15 -12.84
CA GLU A 113 -32.53 -5.02 -13.06
C GLU A 113 -32.76 -5.32 -14.54
N ASN A 114 -33.14 -6.57 -14.82
CA ASN A 114 -33.62 -7.00 -16.12
C ASN A 114 -34.91 -6.25 -16.43
N GLU A 115 -34.88 -5.35 -17.43
CA GLU A 115 -36.07 -4.96 -18.21
C GLU A 115 -36.33 -5.97 -19.34
#